data_AF-A0A7X3Y427-F1
#
_entry.id   AF-A0A7X3Y427-F1
#
_cell.length_a   1.000
_cell.length_b   1.000
_cell.length_c   1.000
_cell.angle_alpha   90.00
_cell.angle_beta   90.00
_cell.angle_gamma   90.00
#
_symmetry.space_group_name_H-M   'P 1'
#
loop_
_entity.id
_entity.type
_entity.pdbx_description
1 polymer ?
#
loop_
_entity_poly.entity_id
_entity_poly.type
_entity_poly.pdbx_seq_one_letter_code
_entity_poly.pdbx_strand_id
1 'polypeptide(L)'
;MLPPTVPGGIGARFSGASGRRRPRQSVGEESAARPEHLFKSCHTNRISPALTGDGVVGIVPIASEHAHADHSEVDVTSASQGTVQILTDSTSDIPQEDARSAGITIVPAYVFFGEEQFHDGVSIGGAEFYRRLEEKTVVPKTAQPSPQDFADAFSSLVPNGPVLALTVTSKLSGTYNSALLGRDIVLESNPDAVIEVVDTLLVAMGLGQLVLGAARRAQEGMDIEELAAWARDRASRTQMYIAVDTLEYLARGGRIGKAQSFLGGLLSIKPVLEFREGELHPLERVRSRAKAHGVLETHLYGGNAAEDVAFGTTTDHERAAELAERAKSQLQLDDIPVYSIGAAVGTYAGPGCIGVSFVVSGS
;
A
#
# COMPACT_ATOMS: atom_id res chain seq x y z
N MET A 1 47.65 26.15 -29.15
CA MET A 1 47.65 26.29 -30.62
C MET A 1 46.27 25.93 -31.14
N LEU A 2 45.77 26.69 -32.12
CA LEU A 2 44.76 26.30 -33.11
C LEU A 2 45.51 26.24 -34.48
N PRO A 3 44.96 25.75 -35.61
CA PRO A 3 43.57 25.40 -35.96
C PRO A 3 43.51 23.93 -36.52
N PRO A 4 42.60 23.47 -37.43
CA PRO A 4 41.41 24.10 -38.04
C PRO A 4 40.11 23.24 -38.16
N THR A 5 39.08 23.89 -38.71
CA THR A 5 37.84 23.33 -39.32
C THR A 5 38.05 23.17 -40.86
N VAL A 6 37.12 22.87 -41.78
CA VAL A 6 35.64 23.03 -41.90
C VAL A 6 35.02 21.81 -42.67
N PRO A 7 33.85 21.81 -43.41
CA PRO A 7 33.07 20.58 -43.64
C PRO A 7 33.13 20.02 -45.07
N GLY A 8 32.44 18.89 -45.31
CA GLY A 8 32.05 18.41 -46.65
C GLY A 8 31.02 17.27 -46.59
N GLY A 9 29.98 17.32 -47.43
CA GLY A 9 28.93 16.30 -47.47
C GLY A 9 28.46 15.98 -48.89
N ILE A 10 28.50 14.69 -49.25
CA ILE A 10 27.99 14.07 -50.48
C ILE A 10 27.51 12.66 -50.07
N GLY A 11 26.41 12.07 -50.56
CA GLY A 11 25.48 12.54 -51.58
C GLY A 11 25.24 11.49 -52.67
N ALA A 12 24.75 10.29 -52.30
CA ALA A 12 24.47 9.21 -53.25
C ALA A 12 23.09 8.57 -52.98
N ARG A 13 22.29 8.42 -54.04
CA ARG A 13 21.06 7.62 -54.07
C ARG A 13 21.34 6.31 -54.78
N PHE A 14 20.66 5.21 -54.44
CA PHE A 14 20.22 4.22 -55.43
C PHE A 14 18.95 3.48 -54.98
N SER A 15 18.16 3.05 -55.97
CA SER A 15 17.03 2.11 -55.86
C SER A 15 17.49 0.68 -55.55
N GLY A 16 16.67 -0.26 -55.09
CA GLY A 16 15.22 -0.26 -54.83
C GLY A 16 14.61 -1.67 -55.10
N ALA A 17 13.29 -1.73 -55.27
CA ALA A 17 12.48 -2.87 -55.75
C ALA A 17 12.19 -4.08 -54.82
N SER A 18 10.89 -4.42 -54.75
CA SER A 18 10.25 -5.65 -54.23
C SER A 18 10.43 -5.98 -52.73
N GLY A 19 9.41 -6.43 -51.98
CA GLY A 19 8.00 -6.67 -52.33
C GLY A 19 7.64 -8.17 -52.43
N ARG A 20 7.54 -8.85 -51.29
CA ARG A 20 6.88 -10.16 -51.17
C ARG A 20 6.02 -10.21 -49.90
N ARG A 21 4.70 -10.37 -50.07
CA ARG A 21 3.79 -10.77 -48.99
C ARG A 21 4.07 -12.23 -48.62
N ARG A 22 3.90 -12.58 -47.34
CA ARG A 22 3.58 -13.94 -46.88
C ARG A 22 2.36 -13.88 -45.95
N PRO A 23 1.58 -14.96 -45.81
CA PRO A 23 0.17 -14.86 -45.45
C PRO A 23 -0.08 -14.81 -43.94
N ARG A 24 -1.23 -14.24 -43.56
CA ARG A 24 -1.88 -14.60 -42.29
C ARG A 24 -2.27 -16.09 -42.35
N GLN A 25 -1.96 -16.86 -41.32
CA GLN A 25 -2.69 -18.09 -41.00
C GLN A 25 -3.51 -17.84 -39.75
N SER A 26 -4.77 -18.27 -39.79
CA SER A 26 -5.73 -18.16 -38.69
C SER A 26 -5.86 -19.49 -37.97
N VAL A 27 -5.36 -19.52 -36.74
CA VAL A 27 -5.63 -20.52 -35.69
C VAL A 27 -5.64 -19.71 -34.39
N GLY A 28 -6.58 -19.81 -33.48
CA GLY A 28 -7.79 -20.64 -33.43
C GLY A 28 -8.28 -20.55 -31.99
N GLU A 29 -9.32 -19.75 -31.73
CA GLU A 29 -9.69 -19.35 -30.37
C GLU A 29 -10.43 -20.48 -29.63
N GLU A 30 -9.69 -21.27 -28.86
CA GLU A 30 -10.26 -22.23 -27.92
C GLU A 30 -10.56 -21.52 -26.59
N SER A 31 -11.83 -21.18 -26.38
CA SER A 31 -12.29 -20.34 -25.26
C SER A 31 -12.33 -21.12 -23.95
N ALA A 32 -11.22 -21.11 -23.21
CA ALA A 32 -11.19 -21.54 -21.82
C ALA A 32 -11.80 -20.46 -20.91
N ALA A 33 -13.04 -20.67 -20.46
CA ALA A 33 -13.75 -19.73 -19.59
C ALA A 33 -13.08 -19.59 -18.21
N ARG A 34 -12.75 -18.36 -17.82
CA ARG A 34 -12.27 -18.04 -16.46
C ARG A 34 -13.46 -17.91 -15.49
N PRO A 35 -13.38 -18.47 -14.26
CA PRO A 35 -14.44 -18.34 -13.26
C PRO A 35 -14.37 -17.00 -12.50
N GLU A 36 -14.52 -15.87 -13.20
CA GLU A 36 -14.64 -14.55 -12.58
C GLU A 36 -16.02 -14.34 -11.93
N HIS A 37 -16.37 -14.99 -10.80
CA HIS A 37 -17.57 -14.67 -10.02
C HIS A 37 -17.49 -15.03 -8.51
N LEU A 38 -16.38 -14.66 -7.85
CA LEU A 38 -16.37 -14.36 -6.40
C LEU A 38 -15.72 -12.98 -6.18
N PHE A 39 -15.97 -12.36 -5.02
CA PHE A 39 -15.58 -10.97 -4.70
C PHE A 39 -16.13 -9.89 -5.66
N LYS A 40 -17.47 -9.82 -5.78
CA LYS A 40 -18.14 -8.53 -5.99
C LYS A 40 -18.70 -8.05 -4.66
N SER A 41 -18.62 -6.73 -4.42
CA SER A 41 -19.03 -6.03 -3.19
C SER A 41 -18.10 -6.14 -1.96
N CYS A 42 -16.97 -5.41 -1.98
CA CYS A 42 -16.65 -4.59 -0.81
C CYS A 42 -17.60 -3.37 -0.80
N HIS A 43 -18.07 -2.95 0.37
CA HIS A 43 -19.00 -1.81 0.48
C HIS A 43 -18.23 -0.49 0.58
N THR A 44 -18.15 0.25 -0.54
CA THR A 44 -17.71 1.66 -0.51
C THR A 44 -18.58 2.45 0.47
N ASN A 45 -17.98 2.95 1.55
CA ASN A 45 -18.72 3.54 2.67
C ASN A 45 -19.43 4.85 2.26
N ARG A 46 -20.73 4.76 1.97
CA ARG A 46 -21.57 5.89 1.56
C ARG A 46 -21.89 6.79 2.76
N ILE A 47 -21.02 7.77 3.01
CA ILE A 47 -21.32 8.88 3.90
C ILE A 47 -22.58 9.61 3.37
N SER A 48 -23.55 9.84 4.25
CA SER A 48 -24.74 10.65 3.97
C SER A 48 -25.15 11.39 5.24
N PRO A 49 -25.29 12.73 5.22
CA PRO A 49 -25.50 13.52 6.42
C PRO A 49 -26.99 13.56 6.82
N ALA A 50 -27.27 13.31 8.10
CA ALA A 50 -28.54 13.63 8.73
C ALA A 50 -28.32 14.12 10.17
N LEU A 51 -28.81 15.33 10.46
CA LEU A 51 -28.86 15.89 11.81
C LEU A 51 -30.24 15.63 12.42
N THR A 52 -30.31 15.37 13.73
CA THR A 52 -31.19 16.01 14.75
C THR A 52 -31.50 15.07 15.93
N GLY A 53 -31.77 15.65 17.10
CA GLY A 53 -32.48 14.98 18.20
C GLY A 53 -31.68 14.82 19.49
N ASP A 54 -32.02 15.60 20.52
CA ASP A 54 -31.59 15.36 21.90
C ASP A 54 -32.26 14.10 22.48
N GLY A 55 -31.54 13.33 23.30
CA GLY A 55 -32.10 12.16 23.97
C GLY A 55 -31.19 11.59 25.07
N VAL A 56 -31.69 11.55 26.30
CA VAL A 56 -30.96 11.00 27.46
C VAL A 56 -30.97 9.46 27.41
N VAL A 57 -29.78 8.84 27.45
CA VAL A 57 -29.65 7.37 27.50
C VAL A 57 -29.90 6.87 28.92
N GLY A 58 -31.10 6.32 29.16
CA GLY A 58 -31.42 5.56 30.37
C GLY A 58 -31.16 4.07 30.18
N ILE A 59 -30.41 3.45 31.10
CA ILE A 59 -30.14 2.00 31.07
C ILE A 59 -31.37 1.25 31.60
N VAL A 60 -31.90 0.32 30.79
CA VAL A 60 -32.93 -0.65 31.20
C VAL A 60 -32.54 -2.03 30.66
N PRO A 61 -32.40 -3.07 31.50
CA PRO A 61 -32.17 -4.43 31.03
C PRO A 61 -33.49 -5.05 30.54
N ILE A 62 -33.44 -5.78 29.43
CA ILE A 62 -34.57 -6.58 28.91
C ILE A 62 -34.16 -8.05 28.95
N ALA A 63 -35.08 -8.91 29.40
CA ALA A 63 -34.83 -10.33 29.64
C ALA A 63 -34.87 -11.18 28.35
N SER A 64 -34.40 -12.42 28.45
CA SER A 64 -34.37 -13.40 27.37
C SER A 64 -35.76 -13.89 26.96
N GLU A 65 -36.05 -13.87 25.66
CA GLU A 65 -37.05 -14.73 25.04
C GLU A 65 -36.39 -15.64 23.98
N HIS A 66 -36.91 -16.86 23.81
CA HIS A 66 -36.36 -17.84 22.87
C HIS A 66 -37.02 -17.68 21.50
N ALA A 67 -36.22 -17.54 20.45
CA ALA A 67 -36.66 -17.69 19.07
C ALA A 67 -35.83 -18.78 18.38
N HIS A 68 -36.48 -19.85 17.93
CA HIS A 68 -35.86 -20.82 17.03
C HIS A 68 -35.72 -20.17 15.64
N ALA A 69 -34.49 -19.76 15.30
CA ALA A 69 -34.11 -19.46 13.92
C ALA A 69 -33.39 -20.69 13.33
N ASP A 70 -33.89 -21.16 12.19
CA ASP A 70 -33.29 -22.25 11.43
C ASP A 70 -32.05 -21.71 10.70
N HIS A 71 -30.88 -21.88 11.32
CA HIS A 71 -29.60 -21.50 10.74
C HIS A 71 -28.98 -22.71 10.03
N SER A 72 -29.13 -22.73 8.70
CA SER A 72 -28.30 -23.57 7.85
C SER A 72 -26.83 -23.29 8.14
N GLU A 73 -26.09 -24.30 8.59
CA GLU A 73 -24.66 -24.18 8.89
C GLU A 73 -23.90 -23.75 7.63
N VAL A 74 -23.31 -22.55 7.68
CA VAL A 74 -22.27 -22.17 6.71
C VAL A 74 -21.01 -22.89 7.15
N ASP A 75 -20.59 -23.90 6.39
CA ASP A 75 -19.37 -24.66 6.64
C ASP A 75 -18.15 -23.76 6.46
N VAL A 76 -17.59 -23.28 7.57
CA VAL A 76 -16.31 -22.55 7.64
C VAL A 76 -15.20 -23.48 8.17
N THR A 77 -15.27 -24.76 7.82
CA THR A 77 -14.40 -25.83 8.35
C THR A 77 -13.58 -26.55 7.27
N SER A 78 -13.12 -25.82 6.25
CA SER A 78 -12.01 -26.25 5.39
C SER A 78 -10.98 -25.13 5.15
N ALA A 79 -10.32 -24.68 6.23
CA ALA A 79 -9.01 -24.05 6.08
C ALA A 79 -8.04 -25.10 5.55
N SER A 80 -7.61 -24.96 4.29
CA SER A 80 -6.72 -25.91 3.63
C SER A 80 -5.32 -25.87 4.26
N GLN A 81 -5.00 -26.90 5.04
CA GLN A 81 -3.66 -27.12 5.59
C GLN A 81 -2.64 -27.09 4.45
N GLY A 82 -1.76 -26.08 4.46
CA GLY A 82 -0.78 -25.84 3.39
C GLY A 82 -0.96 -24.56 2.58
N THR A 83 -2.10 -23.84 2.69
CA THR A 83 -2.22 -22.50 2.11
C THR A 83 -1.26 -21.53 2.81
N VAL A 84 -0.53 -20.71 2.04
CA VAL A 84 0.42 -19.73 2.58
C VAL A 84 -0.31 -18.66 3.39
N GLN A 85 0.09 -18.49 4.65
CA GLN A 85 -0.44 -17.49 5.57
C GLN A 85 0.24 -16.15 5.31
N ILE A 86 -0.52 -15.05 5.22
CA ILE A 86 0.04 -13.72 4.94
C ILE A 86 0.12 -12.88 6.20
N LEU A 87 1.30 -12.32 6.44
CA LEU A 87 1.57 -11.40 7.54
C LEU A 87 2.15 -10.08 7.00
N THR A 88 1.75 -8.96 7.61
CA THR A 88 2.31 -7.63 7.34
C THR A 88 2.36 -6.80 8.63
N ASP A 89 2.92 -5.60 8.56
CA ASP A 89 2.83 -4.61 9.64
C ASP A 89 1.76 -3.54 9.34
N SER A 90 1.36 -2.75 10.34
CA SER A 90 0.27 -1.77 10.19
C SER A 90 0.54 -0.65 9.19
N THR A 91 1.79 -0.37 8.83
CA THR A 91 2.11 0.65 7.81
C THR A 91 1.75 0.21 6.39
N SER A 92 1.13 -0.96 6.21
CA SER A 92 0.41 -1.37 5.00
C SER A 92 -0.87 -0.58 4.75
N ASP A 93 -1.40 0.12 5.77
CA ASP A 93 -2.64 0.93 5.72
C ASP A 93 -3.89 0.17 5.22
N ILE A 94 -3.90 -1.17 5.33
CA ILE A 94 -5.03 -2.03 4.96
C ILE A 94 -6.15 -1.90 6.02
N PRO A 95 -7.41 -1.65 5.64
CA PRO A 95 -8.55 -1.69 6.56
C PRO A 95 -8.68 -3.04 7.29
N GLN A 96 -9.01 -3.02 8.58
CA GLN A 96 -9.15 -4.26 9.37
C GLN A 96 -10.24 -5.21 8.85
N GLU A 97 -11.24 -4.73 8.10
CA GLU A 97 -12.21 -5.62 7.44
C GLU A 97 -11.61 -6.32 6.22
N ASP A 98 -10.96 -5.59 5.31
CA ASP A 98 -10.25 -6.18 4.16
C ASP A 98 -9.20 -7.21 4.62
N ALA A 99 -8.41 -6.87 5.65
CA ALA A 99 -7.39 -7.76 6.19
C ALA A 99 -7.99 -9.07 6.72
N ARG A 100 -9.06 -9.00 7.54
CA ARG A 100 -9.76 -10.19 8.06
C ARG A 100 -10.42 -10.99 6.93
N SER A 101 -11.04 -10.33 5.96
CA SER A 101 -11.70 -10.98 4.82
C SER A 101 -10.72 -11.68 3.87
N ALA A 102 -9.46 -11.22 3.81
CA ALA A 102 -8.40 -11.84 3.02
C ALA A 102 -7.53 -12.85 3.80
N GLY A 103 -7.73 -13.00 5.12
CA GLY A 103 -6.88 -13.86 5.97
C GLY A 103 -5.49 -13.29 6.28
N ILE A 104 -5.35 -11.96 6.23
CA ILE A 104 -4.09 -11.24 6.48
C ILE A 104 -3.96 -10.93 7.97
N THR A 105 -2.82 -11.28 8.57
CA THR A 105 -2.44 -10.85 9.91
C THR A 105 -1.64 -9.54 9.86
N ILE A 106 -2.00 -8.58 10.69
CA ILE A 106 -1.32 -7.28 10.80
C ILE A 106 -0.68 -7.16 12.18
N VAL A 107 0.65 -6.99 12.22
CA VAL A 107 1.42 -6.70 13.44
C VAL A 107 1.46 -5.17 13.65
N PRO A 108 0.84 -4.62 14.71
CA PRO A 108 0.69 -3.18 14.84
C PRO A 108 1.98 -2.48 15.31
N ALA A 109 2.37 -1.43 14.61
CA ALA A 109 3.41 -0.52 15.09
C ALA A 109 2.93 0.26 16.32
N TYR A 110 3.87 0.74 17.14
CA TYR A 110 3.56 1.55 18.32
C TYR A 110 3.52 3.04 17.95
N VAL A 111 2.55 3.76 18.51
CA VAL A 111 2.38 5.22 18.36
C VAL A 111 2.32 5.84 19.75
N PHE A 112 3.03 6.94 19.96
CA PHE A 112 3.17 7.57 21.27
C PHE A 112 2.78 9.05 21.25
N PHE A 113 1.92 9.46 22.17
CA PHE A 113 1.66 10.87 22.50
C PHE A 113 2.21 11.15 23.91
N GLY A 114 3.50 11.47 23.99
CA GLY A 114 4.18 11.73 25.26
C GLY A 114 4.45 10.43 26.00
N GLU A 115 3.68 10.16 27.05
CA GLU A 115 3.70 8.91 27.81
C GLU A 115 2.54 7.96 27.44
N GLU A 116 1.51 8.45 26.72
CA GLU A 116 0.45 7.58 26.19
C GLU A 116 0.99 6.72 25.03
N GLN A 117 0.83 5.40 25.14
CA GLN A 117 1.22 4.41 24.12
C GLN A 117 -0.02 3.77 23.49
N PHE A 118 -0.01 3.66 22.16
CA PHE A 118 -1.06 3.05 21.35
C PHE A 118 -0.49 2.04 20.35
N HIS A 119 -1.35 1.11 19.92
CA HIS A 119 -1.11 0.23 18.78
C HIS A 119 -1.82 0.83 17.55
N ASP A 120 -1.04 1.09 16.49
CA ASP A 120 -1.50 1.67 15.24
C ASP A 120 -2.60 0.83 14.59
N GLY A 121 -3.71 1.48 14.22
CA GLY A 121 -4.91 0.84 13.69
C GLY A 121 -5.73 0.03 14.71
N VAL A 122 -5.21 -0.26 15.92
CA VAL A 122 -5.85 -1.14 16.91
C VAL A 122 -6.40 -0.35 18.11
N SER A 123 -5.57 0.41 18.82
CA SER A 123 -6.01 1.30 19.91
C SER A 123 -5.93 2.77 19.57
N ILE A 124 -5.38 3.14 18.40
CA ILE A 124 -5.57 4.44 17.77
C ILE A 124 -5.85 4.31 16.28
N GLY A 125 -6.96 4.87 15.81
CA GLY A 125 -7.30 4.98 14.39
C GLY A 125 -6.93 6.35 13.82
N GLY A 126 -6.83 6.46 12.48
CA GLY A 126 -6.40 7.68 11.80
C GLY A 126 -7.17 8.94 12.22
N ALA A 127 -8.50 8.89 12.32
CA ALA A 127 -9.31 10.05 12.72
C ALA A 127 -9.00 10.58 14.13
N GLU A 128 -8.74 9.69 15.10
CA GLU A 128 -8.31 10.07 16.46
C GLU A 128 -6.89 10.66 16.43
N PHE A 129 -5.99 10.02 15.68
CA PHE A 129 -4.61 10.44 15.51
C PHE A 129 -4.50 11.85 14.90
N TYR A 130 -5.18 12.12 13.79
CA TYR A 130 -5.10 13.43 13.13
C TYR A 130 -5.75 14.54 13.95
N ARG A 131 -6.83 14.26 14.73
CA ARG A 131 -7.37 15.24 15.68
C ARG A 131 -6.34 15.63 16.75
N ARG A 132 -5.71 14.65 17.41
CA ARG A 132 -4.62 14.90 18.37
C ARG A 132 -3.42 15.62 17.74
N LEU A 133 -3.14 15.37 16.46
CA LEU A 133 -2.07 16.03 15.72
C LEU A 133 -2.36 17.51 15.42
N GLU A 134 -3.63 17.86 15.18
CA GLU A 134 -4.07 19.25 14.97
C GLU A 134 -4.14 20.06 16.28
N GLU A 135 -4.43 19.40 17.41
CA GLU A 135 -4.37 19.98 18.75
C GLU A 135 -2.95 20.47 19.13
N LYS A 136 -1.90 19.94 18.50
CA LYS A 136 -0.47 20.37 18.57
C LYS A 136 0.15 20.43 19.98
N THR A 137 -0.51 19.87 20.98
CA THR A 137 -0.06 19.80 22.37
C THR A 137 1.19 18.93 22.53
N VAL A 138 1.26 17.83 21.78
CA VAL A 138 2.35 16.84 21.85
C VAL A 138 2.76 16.40 20.45
N VAL A 139 4.07 16.35 20.18
CA VAL A 139 4.60 15.78 18.93
C VAL A 139 4.58 14.25 19.04
N PRO A 140 3.86 13.53 18.16
CA PRO A 140 3.85 12.08 18.22
C PRO A 140 5.20 11.47 17.83
N LYS A 141 5.43 10.26 18.33
CA LYS A 141 6.54 9.38 17.94
C LYS A 141 5.99 8.00 17.60
N THR A 142 6.81 7.17 16.99
CA THR A 142 6.50 5.77 16.73
C THR A 142 7.64 4.86 17.16
N ALA A 143 7.34 3.58 17.33
CA ALA A 143 8.34 2.51 17.33
C ALA A 143 7.86 1.35 16.47
N GLN A 144 8.80 0.65 15.85
CA GLN A 144 8.55 -0.63 15.19
C GLN A 144 7.99 -1.67 16.19
N PRO A 145 7.21 -2.67 15.74
CA PRO A 145 6.90 -3.82 16.57
C PRO A 145 8.20 -4.51 17.03
N SER A 146 8.18 -5.14 18.20
CA SER A 146 9.32 -5.89 18.73
C SER A 146 9.48 -7.25 18.01
N PRO A 147 10.64 -7.92 18.15
CA PRO A 147 10.78 -9.31 17.71
C PRO A 147 9.75 -10.26 18.34
N GLN A 148 9.30 -10.00 19.57
CA GLN A 148 8.29 -10.84 20.24
C GLN A 148 6.90 -10.67 19.60
N ASP A 149 6.51 -9.43 19.25
CA ASP A 149 5.23 -9.16 18.56
C ASP A 149 5.14 -9.94 17.23
N PHE A 150 6.27 -10.10 16.54
CA PHE A 150 6.37 -10.95 15.35
C PHE A 150 6.43 -12.45 15.69
N ALA A 151 7.19 -12.88 16.70
CA ALA A 151 7.29 -14.28 17.11
C ALA A 151 5.93 -14.85 17.56
N ASP A 152 5.15 -14.08 18.31
CA ASP A 152 3.80 -14.44 18.76
C ASP A 152 2.85 -14.58 17.55
N ALA A 153 2.89 -13.62 16.61
CA ALA A 153 2.10 -13.66 15.39
C ALA A 153 2.48 -14.86 14.50
N PHE A 154 3.77 -15.12 14.27
CA PHE A 154 4.25 -16.30 13.54
C PHE A 154 3.81 -17.61 14.22
N SER A 155 3.95 -17.71 15.54
CA SER A 155 3.52 -18.88 16.32
C SER A 155 2.03 -19.19 16.17
N SER A 156 1.19 -18.15 15.94
CA SER A 156 -0.25 -18.32 15.69
C SER A 156 -0.59 -18.79 14.26
N LEU A 157 0.31 -18.57 13.29
CA LEU A 157 0.08 -18.84 11.87
C LEU A 157 0.71 -20.14 11.36
N VAL A 158 1.91 -20.48 11.84
CA VAL A 158 2.65 -21.70 11.45
C VAL A 158 1.81 -23.00 11.51
N PRO A 159 0.89 -23.21 12.49
CA PRO A 159 0.03 -24.39 12.51
C PRO A 159 -0.93 -24.55 11.30
N ASN A 160 -1.16 -23.47 10.54
CA ASN A 160 -2.10 -23.45 9.41
C ASN A 160 -1.39 -23.63 8.05
N GLY A 161 -0.12 -23.23 7.95
CA GLY A 161 0.69 -23.36 6.74
C GLY A 161 1.98 -22.52 6.78
N PRO A 162 2.77 -22.53 5.69
CA PRO A 162 3.93 -21.65 5.53
C PRO A 162 3.54 -20.17 5.69
N VAL A 163 4.39 -19.32 6.27
CA VAL A 163 4.06 -17.91 6.52
C VAL A 163 4.94 -16.99 5.67
N LEU A 164 4.31 -16.14 4.85
CA LEU A 164 4.99 -15.07 4.12
C LEU A 164 4.76 -13.72 4.82
N ALA A 165 5.82 -13.16 5.39
CA ALA A 165 5.83 -11.81 5.96
C ALA A 165 6.29 -10.77 4.93
N LEU A 166 5.42 -9.80 4.66
CA LEU A 166 5.65 -8.66 3.77
C LEU A 166 5.72 -7.39 4.63
N THR A 167 6.92 -6.92 4.94
CA THR A 167 7.10 -5.76 5.84
C THR A 167 7.42 -4.48 5.08
N VAL A 168 7.16 -3.35 5.72
CA VAL A 168 7.66 -2.03 5.33
C VAL A 168 9.17 -2.01 5.07
N THR A 169 9.56 -1.13 4.14
CA THR A 169 10.95 -0.84 3.78
C THR A 169 11.91 -0.76 4.97
N SER A 170 13.01 -1.52 4.90
CA SER A 170 14.12 -1.46 5.86
C SER A 170 14.80 -0.08 5.94
N LYS A 171 14.57 0.80 4.95
CA LYS A 171 15.14 2.17 4.93
C LYS A 171 14.46 3.13 5.89
N LEU A 172 13.19 2.89 6.24
CA LEU A 172 12.40 3.79 7.10
C LEU A 172 12.14 3.22 8.50
N SER A 173 12.11 1.90 8.64
CA SER A 173 11.89 1.22 9.92
C SER A 173 12.74 -0.04 10.05
N GLY A 174 13.13 -0.38 11.27
CA GLY A 174 13.72 -1.68 11.57
C GLY A 174 12.69 -2.82 11.65
N THR A 175 11.42 -2.58 11.29
CA THR A 175 10.34 -3.59 11.29
C THR A 175 10.74 -4.89 10.59
N TYR A 176 11.38 -4.81 9.41
CA TYR A 176 11.92 -5.98 8.71
C TYR A 176 12.91 -6.79 9.57
N ASN A 177 13.80 -6.11 10.32
CA ASN A 177 14.72 -6.76 11.24
C ASN A 177 14.00 -7.33 12.48
N SER A 178 12.93 -6.69 12.98
CA SER A 178 12.09 -7.29 14.02
C SER A 178 11.43 -8.58 13.52
N ALA A 179 10.94 -8.61 12.28
CA ALA A 179 10.34 -9.79 11.68
C ALA A 179 11.35 -10.92 11.47
N LEU A 180 12.57 -10.63 11.01
CA LEU A 180 13.65 -11.62 10.93
C LEU A 180 13.98 -12.22 12.31
N LEU A 181 14.15 -11.39 13.34
CA LEU A 181 14.42 -11.88 14.70
C LEU A 181 13.23 -12.65 15.30
N GLY A 182 12.00 -12.22 15.02
CA GLY A 182 10.78 -12.91 15.45
C GLY A 182 10.61 -14.29 14.81
N ARG A 183 10.98 -14.43 13.53
CA ARG A 183 11.11 -15.73 12.86
C ARG A 183 12.14 -16.60 13.57
N ASP A 184 13.32 -16.07 13.81
CA ASP A 184 14.44 -16.85 14.37
C ASP A 184 14.10 -17.41 15.76
N ILE A 185 13.39 -16.63 16.59
CA ILE A 185 12.81 -17.08 17.88
C ILE A 185 11.84 -18.27 17.70
N VAL A 186 10.99 -18.27 16.67
CA VAL A 186 10.08 -19.40 16.42
C VAL A 186 10.87 -20.63 15.97
N LEU A 187 11.87 -20.47 15.10
CA LEU A 187 12.71 -21.56 14.58
C LEU A 187 13.55 -22.25 15.67
N GLU A 188 13.90 -21.58 16.77
CA GLU A 188 14.52 -22.22 17.95
C GLU A 188 13.60 -23.29 18.58
N SER A 189 12.28 -23.09 18.49
CA SER A 189 11.26 -23.96 19.11
C SER A 189 10.58 -24.92 18.13
N ASN A 190 10.52 -24.55 16.85
CA ASN A 190 9.90 -25.32 15.77
C ASN A 190 10.78 -25.23 14.50
N PRO A 191 11.85 -26.04 14.40
CA PRO A 191 12.82 -25.97 13.30
C PRO A 191 12.25 -26.31 11.91
N ASP A 192 11.11 -27.00 11.86
CA ASP A 192 10.42 -27.39 10.62
C ASP A 192 9.43 -26.31 10.13
N ALA A 193 9.32 -25.17 10.83
CA ALA A 193 8.44 -24.06 10.45
C ALA A 193 8.95 -23.31 9.21
N VAL A 194 8.11 -23.23 8.17
CA VAL A 194 8.45 -22.49 6.94
C VAL A 194 7.96 -21.04 7.05
N ILE A 195 8.90 -20.10 7.23
CA ILE A 195 8.62 -18.66 7.35
C ILE A 195 9.59 -17.87 6.47
N GLU A 196 9.05 -17.18 5.46
CA GLU A 196 9.79 -16.29 4.56
C GLU A 196 9.50 -14.82 4.93
N VAL A 197 10.52 -13.97 4.93
CA VAL A 197 10.39 -12.56 5.30
C VAL A 197 10.98 -11.68 4.19
N VAL A 198 10.16 -10.78 3.64
CA VAL A 198 10.52 -9.92 2.52
C VAL A 198 10.52 -8.46 2.94
N ASP A 199 11.69 -7.81 2.85
CA ASP A 199 11.80 -6.36 2.78
C ASP A 199 11.19 -5.91 1.45
N THR A 200 9.98 -5.35 1.50
CA THR A 200 9.24 -4.98 0.28
C THR A 200 9.81 -3.73 -0.38
N LEU A 201 10.65 -2.95 0.30
CA LEU A 201 11.03 -1.59 -0.10
C LEU A 201 9.83 -0.67 -0.41
N LEU A 202 8.65 -0.94 0.18
CA LEU A 202 7.41 -0.15 0.05
C LEU A 202 6.85 0.27 1.42
N VAL A 203 5.78 1.08 1.40
CA VAL A 203 5.01 1.56 2.55
C VAL A 203 3.59 1.95 2.10
N ALA A 204 2.66 2.12 3.03
CA ALA A 204 1.30 2.61 2.80
C ALA A 204 0.56 1.81 1.72
N MET A 205 -0.25 2.48 0.88
CA MET A 205 -1.01 1.87 -0.21
C MET A 205 -0.20 0.98 -1.17
N GLY A 206 1.10 1.25 -1.37
CA GLY A 206 1.96 0.39 -2.18
C GLY A 206 2.27 -0.95 -1.49
N LEU A 207 2.48 -0.94 -0.17
CA LEU A 207 2.60 -2.16 0.63
C LEU A 207 1.23 -2.86 0.74
N GLY A 208 0.14 -2.13 1.00
CA GLY A 208 -1.22 -2.68 1.06
C GLY A 208 -1.64 -3.42 -0.20
N GLN A 209 -1.41 -2.83 -1.39
CA GLN A 209 -1.70 -3.45 -2.69
C GLN A 209 -0.80 -4.67 -3.02
N LEU A 210 0.42 -4.71 -2.48
CA LEU A 210 1.28 -5.88 -2.57
C LEU A 210 0.74 -7.04 -1.71
N VAL A 211 0.38 -6.75 -0.45
CA VAL A 211 -0.09 -7.74 0.53
C VAL A 211 -1.47 -8.30 0.16
N LEU A 212 -2.42 -7.45 -0.27
CA LEU A 212 -3.74 -7.89 -0.73
C LEU A 212 -3.66 -8.76 -1.98
N GLY A 213 -2.72 -8.47 -2.90
CA GLY A 213 -2.42 -9.32 -4.03
C GLY A 213 -1.78 -10.66 -3.61
N ALA A 214 -0.87 -10.64 -2.63
CA ALA A 214 -0.23 -11.85 -2.10
C ALA A 214 -1.24 -12.80 -1.46
N ALA A 215 -2.18 -12.28 -0.65
CA ALA A 215 -3.25 -13.06 -0.04
C ALA A 215 -4.14 -13.74 -1.08
N ARG A 216 -4.49 -13.03 -2.16
CA ARG A 216 -5.24 -13.61 -3.27
C ARG A 216 -4.45 -14.75 -3.95
N ARG A 217 -3.14 -14.59 -4.15
CA ARG A 217 -2.30 -15.61 -4.79
C ARG A 217 -2.03 -16.84 -3.90
N ALA A 218 -1.94 -16.65 -2.59
CA ALA A 218 -1.95 -17.77 -1.64
C ALA A 218 -3.28 -18.55 -1.70
N GLN A 219 -4.42 -17.85 -1.78
CA GLN A 219 -5.75 -18.47 -1.95
C GLN A 219 -5.92 -19.16 -3.32
N GLU A 220 -5.26 -18.66 -4.38
CA GLU A 220 -5.16 -19.32 -5.69
C GLU A 220 -4.22 -20.56 -5.68
N GLY A 221 -3.54 -20.85 -4.56
CA GLY A 221 -2.72 -22.05 -4.37
C GLY A 221 -1.24 -21.90 -4.74
N MET A 222 -0.75 -20.67 -4.94
CA MET A 222 0.68 -20.39 -5.17
C MET A 222 1.51 -20.75 -3.92
N ASP A 223 2.62 -21.47 -4.10
CA ASP A 223 3.51 -21.81 -2.98
C ASP A 223 4.31 -20.61 -2.48
N ILE A 224 4.97 -20.75 -1.33
CA ILE A 224 5.67 -19.64 -0.67
C ILE A 224 6.90 -19.14 -1.44
N GLU A 225 7.54 -19.98 -2.24
CA GLU A 225 8.76 -19.67 -2.98
C GLU A 225 8.40 -18.90 -4.27
N GLU A 226 7.39 -19.36 -5.00
CA GLU A 226 6.77 -18.63 -6.11
C GLU A 226 6.17 -17.30 -5.63
N LEU A 227 5.44 -17.31 -4.50
CA LEU A 227 4.75 -16.13 -3.99
C LEU A 227 5.73 -15.05 -3.50
N ALA A 228 6.82 -15.44 -2.84
CA ALA A 228 7.85 -14.51 -2.43
C ALA A 228 8.67 -13.98 -3.62
N ALA A 229 8.87 -14.77 -4.68
CA ALA A 229 9.47 -14.29 -5.93
C ALA A 229 8.55 -13.30 -6.65
N TRP A 230 7.26 -13.61 -6.77
CA TRP A 230 6.22 -12.72 -7.32
C TRP A 230 6.12 -11.41 -6.52
N ALA A 231 6.17 -11.48 -5.19
CA ALA A 231 6.09 -10.29 -4.34
C ALA A 231 7.30 -9.36 -4.55
N ARG A 232 8.51 -9.93 -4.69
CA ARG A 232 9.74 -9.18 -4.97
C ARG A 232 9.73 -8.53 -6.36
N ASP A 233 9.30 -9.24 -7.41
CA ASP A 233 9.12 -8.68 -8.76
C ASP A 233 8.12 -7.52 -8.74
N ARG A 234 6.91 -7.76 -8.22
CA ARG A 234 5.84 -6.76 -8.14
C ARG A 234 6.31 -5.52 -7.39
N ALA A 235 6.95 -5.69 -6.23
CA ALA A 235 7.50 -4.59 -5.46
C ALA A 235 8.53 -3.76 -6.24
N SER A 236 9.41 -4.42 -7.02
CA SER A 236 10.40 -3.73 -7.86
C SER A 236 9.79 -2.93 -9.03
N ARG A 237 8.55 -3.26 -9.42
CA ARG A 237 7.79 -2.57 -10.47
C ARG A 237 6.75 -1.57 -9.93
N THR A 238 6.50 -1.53 -8.62
CA THR A 238 5.64 -0.53 -7.98
C THR A 238 6.31 0.84 -7.99
N GLN A 239 5.69 1.81 -8.67
CA GLN A 239 6.01 3.23 -8.51
C GLN A 239 5.09 3.88 -7.49
N MET A 240 5.61 4.88 -6.78
CA MET A 240 4.88 5.60 -5.74
C MET A 240 5.28 7.08 -5.74
N TYR A 241 4.28 7.95 -5.72
CA TYR A 241 4.46 9.41 -5.70
C TYR A 241 3.56 10.03 -4.65
N ILE A 242 4.10 10.97 -3.85
CA ILE A 242 3.35 11.64 -2.79
C ILE A 242 3.47 13.17 -2.88
N ALA A 243 2.35 13.86 -2.69
CA ALA A 243 2.27 15.30 -2.49
C ALA A 243 2.02 15.57 -1.01
N VAL A 244 2.93 16.28 -0.35
CA VAL A 244 2.84 16.59 1.09
C VAL A 244 2.60 18.07 1.33
N ASP A 245 1.99 18.40 2.46
CA ASP A 245 1.64 19.79 2.78
C ASP A 245 2.83 20.59 3.34
N THR A 246 3.83 19.90 3.91
CA THR A 246 5.14 20.40 4.37
C THR A 246 6.14 19.25 4.51
N LEU A 247 7.45 19.53 4.52
CA LEU A 247 8.50 18.53 4.85
C LEU A 247 8.78 18.42 6.36
N GLU A 248 8.12 19.22 7.20
CA GLU A 248 8.41 19.31 8.64
C GLU A 248 8.27 17.96 9.36
N TYR A 249 7.19 17.21 9.10
CA TYR A 249 6.92 15.91 9.73
C TYR A 249 7.99 14.87 9.33
N LEU A 250 8.29 14.75 8.04
CA LEU A 250 9.34 13.89 7.49
C LEU A 250 10.72 14.23 8.08
N ALA A 251 11.06 15.52 8.17
CA ALA A 251 12.33 15.99 8.69
C ALA A 251 12.46 15.73 10.21
N ARG A 252 11.44 16.11 10.99
CA ARG A 252 11.41 15.95 12.45
C ARG A 252 11.43 14.48 12.87
N GLY A 253 10.78 13.59 12.10
CA GLY A 253 10.81 12.15 12.32
C GLY A 253 12.04 11.43 11.74
N GLY A 254 12.89 12.12 10.98
CA GLY A 254 14.09 11.56 10.35
C GLY A 254 13.85 10.67 9.12
N ARG A 255 12.62 10.61 8.60
CA ARG A 255 12.21 9.73 7.46
C ARG A 255 12.20 10.43 6.10
N ILE A 256 12.80 11.62 6.04
CA ILE A 256 12.82 12.47 4.83
C ILE A 256 13.71 11.93 3.69
N GLY A 257 14.64 11.00 3.95
CA GLY A 257 15.51 10.43 2.92
C GLY A 257 16.29 11.48 2.12
N LYS A 258 16.45 11.26 0.81
CA LYS A 258 17.09 12.21 -0.12
C LYS A 258 16.31 13.51 -0.30
N ALA A 259 15.02 13.56 0.05
CA ALA A 259 14.22 14.79 0.04
C ALA A 259 14.68 15.83 1.08
N GLN A 260 15.67 15.52 1.95
CA GLN A 260 16.35 16.50 2.79
C GLN A 260 16.92 17.69 1.97
N SER A 261 17.27 17.44 0.70
CA SER A 261 17.72 18.46 -0.27
C SER A 261 16.66 19.52 -0.64
N PHE A 262 15.39 19.32 -0.29
CA PHE A 262 14.32 20.32 -0.40
C PHE A 262 14.12 21.13 0.89
N LEU A 263 14.82 20.82 2.00
CA LEU A 263 14.85 21.69 3.19
C LEU A 263 15.67 22.94 2.88
N GLY A 264 15.10 24.11 3.22
CA GLY A 264 15.62 25.40 2.76
C GLY A 264 15.00 25.79 1.43
N GLY A 265 14.12 26.79 1.47
CA GLY A 265 13.33 27.25 0.32
C GLY A 265 12.25 28.22 0.75
N LEU A 266 11.55 28.81 -0.22
CA LEU A 266 10.48 29.79 0.03
C LEU A 266 9.35 29.18 0.88
N LEU A 267 8.73 30.01 1.73
CA LEU A 267 7.43 29.70 2.32
C LEU A 267 6.39 29.37 1.23
N SER A 268 5.37 28.59 1.62
CA SER A 268 4.19 28.27 0.81
C SER A 268 4.45 27.44 -0.46
N ILE A 269 5.55 26.69 -0.51
CA ILE A 269 5.70 25.59 -1.47
C ILE A 269 4.92 24.34 -1.02
N LYS A 270 4.56 23.48 -1.97
CA LYS A 270 4.06 22.12 -1.76
C LYS A 270 5.03 21.14 -2.42
N PRO A 271 5.78 20.34 -1.66
CA PRO A 271 6.65 19.32 -2.20
C PRO A 271 5.85 18.18 -2.84
N VAL A 272 6.33 17.71 -3.99
CA VAL A 272 6.00 16.40 -4.55
C VAL A 272 7.27 15.57 -4.48
N LEU A 273 7.15 14.33 -4.05
CA LEU A 273 8.23 13.38 -3.82
C LEU A 273 7.98 12.08 -4.59
N GLU A 274 9.06 11.47 -5.05
CA GLU A 274 9.09 10.11 -5.59
C GLU A 274 9.52 9.15 -4.48
N PHE A 275 8.94 7.96 -4.41
CA PHE A 275 9.40 6.89 -3.53
C PHE A 275 10.20 5.88 -4.37
N ARG A 276 11.47 5.67 -4.04
CA ARG A 276 12.38 4.84 -4.84
C ARG A 276 13.44 4.20 -3.95
N GLU A 277 13.86 2.98 -4.29
CA GLU A 277 14.90 2.23 -3.55
C GLU A 277 14.58 2.08 -2.03
N GLY A 278 13.30 2.20 -1.67
CA GLY A 278 12.80 2.17 -0.30
C GLY A 278 12.78 3.50 0.45
N GLU A 279 13.20 4.63 -0.14
CA GLU A 279 13.23 5.94 0.53
C GLU A 279 12.61 7.09 -0.30
N LEU A 280 12.46 8.26 0.31
CA LEU A 280 11.85 9.44 -0.31
C LEU A 280 12.87 10.30 -1.06
N HIS A 281 12.59 10.54 -2.33
CA HIS A 281 13.38 11.35 -3.25
C HIS A 281 12.66 12.66 -3.62
N PRO A 282 13.41 13.76 -3.83
CA PRO A 282 12.86 15.03 -4.30
C PRO A 282 12.38 14.91 -5.75
N LEU A 283 11.12 15.26 -6.04
CA LEU A 283 10.59 15.33 -7.41
C LEU A 283 10.34 16.78 -7.84
N GLU A 284 9.32 17.46 -7.29
CA GLU A 284 8.99 18.85 -7.66
C GLU A 284 8.66 19.74 -6.44
N ARG A 285 8.78 21.07 -6.60
CA ARG A 285 8.34 22.09 -5.62
C ARG A 285 7.37 23.07 -6.28
N VAL A 286 6.07 22.80 -6.15
CA VAL A 286 5.00 23.67 -6.67
C VAL A 286 4.49 24.64 -5.61
N ARG A 287 3.50 25.49 -5.95
CA ARG A 287 2.93 26.53 -5.06
C ARG A 287 1.47 26.30 -4.62
N SER A 288 0.87 25.16 -4.95
CA SER A 288 -0.52 24.85 -4.58
C SER A 288 -0.80 23.34 -4.63
N ARG A 289 -1.70 22.84 -3.77
CA ARG A 289 -2.11 21.43 -3.75
C ARG A 289 -2.64 20.96 -5.11
N ALA A 290 -3.47 21.78 -5.77
CA ALA A 290 -3.98 21.48 -7.11
C ALA A 290 -2.87 21.21 -8.15
N LYS A 291 -1.76 21.95 -8.11
CA LYS A 291 -0.59 21.65 -8.96
C LYS A 291 0.14 20.38 -8.51
N ALA A 292 0.25 20.15 -7.20
CA ALA A 292 0.95 18.99 -6.66
C ALA A 292 0.24 17.68 -7.06
N HIS A 293 -1.09 17.68 -6.96
CA HIS A 293 -1.95 16.59 -7.43
C HIS A 293 -1.84 16.39 -8.95
N GLY A 294 -1.71 17.48 -9.72
CA GLY A 294 -1.45 17.42 -11.16
C GLY A 294 -0.10 16.78 -11.55
N VAL A 295 0.92 16.84 -10.67
CA VAL A 295 2.18 16.11 -10.88
C VAL A 295 1.98 14.60 -10.64
N LEU A 296 1.21 14.21 -9.62
CA LEU A 296 0.83 12.80 -9.40
C LEU A 296 0.09 12.24 -10.61
N GLU A 297 -0.91 12.98 -11.12
CA GLU A 297 -1.65 12.65 -12.35
C GLU A 297 -0.71 12.56 -13.57
N THR A 298 0.26 13.47 -13.69
CA THR A 298 1.23 13.46 -14.80
C THR A 298 2.16 12.24 -14.78
N HIS A 299 2.61 11.80 -13.60
CA HIS A 299 3.43 10.59 -13.47
C HIS A 299 2.62 9.31 -13.67
N LEU A 300 1.36 9.26 -13.21
CA LEU A 300 0.46 8.14 -13.42
C LEU A 300 0.11 7.92 -14.91
N TYR A 301 -0.14 9.00 -15.66
CA TYR A 301 -0.55 8.91 -17.07
C TYR A 301 0.61 8.98 -18.09
N GLY A 302 1.80 9.41 -17.65
CA GLY A 302 2.93 9.71 -18.54
C GLY A 302 3.93 8.57 -18.76
N GLY A 303 3.73 7.42 -18.11
CA GLY A 303 4.66 6.28 -18.12
C GLY A 303 4.29 5.16 -19.10
N ASN A 304 4.74 3.95 -18.74
CA ASN A 304 4.21 2.70 -19.30
C ASN A 304 2.75 2.48 -18.85
N ALA A 305 2.12 1.40 -19.32
CA ALA A 305 0.84 0.95 -18.76
C ALA A 305 0.95 0.72 -17.24
N ALA A 306 -0.10 1.14 -16.53
CA ALA A 306 -0.19 1.12 -15.07
C ALA A 306 -1.29 0.14 -14.63
N GLU A 307 -0.88 -0.88 -13.90
CA GLU A 307 -1.72 -1.89 -13.26
C GLU A 307 -1.88 -1.57 -11.77
N ASP A 308 -2.95 -2.09 -11.14
CA ASP A 308 -3.18 -2.05 -9.68
C ASP A 308 -2.95 -0.67 -9.05
N VAL A 309 -3.55 0.34 -9.69
CA VAL A 309 -3.50 1.74 -9.25
C VAL A 309 -4.28 1.89 -7.95
N ALA A 310 -3.70 2.57 -6.97
CA ALA A 310 -4.37 2.96 -5.73
C ALA A 310 -3.92 4.35 -5.28
N PHE A 311 -4.83 5.09 -4.63
CA PHE A 311 -4.50 6.34 -3.95
C PHE A 311 -4.38 6.12 -2.45
N GLY A 312 -3.59 6.95 -1.79
CA GLY A 312 -3.49 7.02 -0.32
C GLY A 312 -3.64 8.46 0.14
N THR A 313 -4.31 8.69 1.26
CA THR A 313 -4.54 10.04 1.82
C THR A 313 -4.52 10.05 3.34
N THR A 314 -4.02 11.12 3.95
CA THR A 314 -3.97 11.26 5.41
C THR A 314 -5.23 11.89 5.98
N THR A 315 -5.68 13.03 5.42
CA THR A 315 -6.89 13.74 5.90
C THR A 315 -7.79 14.29 4.78
N ASP A 316 -7.35 14.28 3.53
CA ASP A 316 -8.06 14.89 2.40
C ASP A 316 -8.70 13.77 1.55
N HIS A 317 -9.75 13.14 2.12
CA HIS A 317 -10.41 11.97 1.55
C HIS A 317 -11.25 12.30 0.32
N GLU A 318 -11.97 13.43 0.35
CA GLU A 318 -12.78 13.91 -0.78
C GLU A 318 -11.89 14.16 -2.01
N ARG A 319 -10.76 14.87 -1.85
CA ARG A 319 -9.86 15.13 -2.98
C ARG A 319 -9.16 13.88 -3.50
N ALA A 320 -8.89 12.90 -2.63
CA ALA A 320 -8.32 11.62 -3.05
C ALA A 320 -9.33 10.77 -3.85
N ALA A 321 -10.61 10.77 -3.47
CA ALA A 321 -11.68 10.16 -4.25
C ALA A 321 -11.89 10.86 -5.60
N GLU A 322 -11.86 12.20 -5.65
CA GLU A 322 -11.89 12.94 -6.92
C GLU A 322 -10.72 12.57 -7.85
N LEU A 323 -9.53 12.33 -7.29
CA LEU A 323 -8.34 11.90 -8.03
C LEU A 323 -8.49 10.48 -8.57
N ALA A 324 -8.95 9.55 -7.74
CA ALA A 324 -9.19 8.16 -8.13
C ALA A 324 -10.23 8.05 -9.26
N GLU A 325 -11.38 8.72 -9.16
CA GLU A 325 -12.43 8.69 -10.20
C GLU A 325 -11.98 9.33 -11.53
N ARG A 326 -11.10 10.36 -11.48
CA ARG A 326 -10.46 10.86 -12.71
C ARG A 326 -9.47 9.86 -13.30
N ALA A 327 -8.60 9.27 -12.48
CA ALA A 327 -7.63 8.26 -12.93
C ALA A 327 -8.32 7.04 -13.54
N LYS A 328 -9.38 6.54 -12.90
CA LYS A 328 -10.27 5.47 -13.36
C LYS A 328 -10.84 5.77 -14.75
N SER A 329 -11.35 6.99 -14.92
CA SER A 329 -11.89 7.48 -16.20
C SER A 329 -10.83 7.65 -17.30
N GLN A 330 -9.58 8.02 -16.96
CA GLN A 330 -8.49 8.18 -17.94
C GLN A 330 -7.86 6.83 -18.33
N LEU A 331 -7.68 5.93 -17.38
CA LEU A 331 -7.02 4.63 -17.55
C LEU A 331 -7.98 3.50 -17.96
N GLN A 332 -9.29 3.75 -17.96
CA GLN A 332 -10.34 2.77 -18.30
C GLN A 332 -10.37 1.55 -17.37
N LEU A 333 -10.14 1.79 -16.07
CA LEU A 333 -10.18 0.76 -15.02
C LEU A 333 -11.58 0.66 -14.39
N ASP A 334 -11.97 -0.53 -13.93
CA ASP A 334 -13.27 -0.76 -13.26
C ASP A 334 -13.35 -0.11 -11.87
N ASP A 335 -12.22 -0.04 -11.15
CA ASP A 335 -12.12 0.63 -9.86
C ASP A 335 -10.68 1.07 -9.53
N ILE A 336 -10.54 2.03 -8.61
CA ILE A 336 -9.26 2.49 -8.05
C ILE A 336 -9.49 2.78 -6.55
N PRO A 337 -8.97 1.95 -5.62
CA PRO A 337 -9.18 2.14 -4.19
C PRO A 337 -8.44 3.36 -3.62
N VAL A 338 -8.98 3.90 -2.53
CA VAL A 338 -8.42 5.04 -1.78
C VAL A 338 -8.19 4.62 -0.33
N TYR A 339 -6.93 4.48 0.06
CA TYR A 339 -6.52 4.07 1.40
C TYR A 339 -6.38 5.25 2.35
N SER A 340 -6.73 5.01 3.63
CA SER A 340 -6.59 5.99 4.71
C SER A 340 -5.28 5.73 5.45
N ILE A 341 -4.32 6.65 5.33
CA ILE A 341 -2.97 6.49 5.86
C ILE A 341 -3.00 6.56 7.41
N GLY A 342 -2.52 5.51 8.06
CA GLY A 342 -2.59 5.26 9.50
C GLY A 342 -1.73 6.19 10.36
N ALA A 343 -1.73 5.96 11.67
CA ALA A 343 -1.06 6.84 12.63
C ALA A 343 0.48 6.70 12.58
N ALA A 344 0.99 5.50 12.30
CA ALA A 344 2.43 5.27 12.20
C ALA A 344 3.05 5.98 10.99
N VAL A 345 2.42 5.90 9.81
CA VAL A 345 2.85 6.60 8.59
C VAL A 345 2.50 8.10 8.67
N GLY A 346 1.30 8.42 9.18
CA GLY A 346 0.80 9.79 9.35
C GLY A 346 1.68 10.68 10.24
N THR A 347 2.38 10.08 11.22
CA THR A 347 3.41 10.75 12.04
C THR A 347 4.53 11.38 11.19
N TYR A 348 4.84 10.78 10.03
CA TYR A 348 5.87 11.25 9.11
C TYR A 348 5.31 11.99 7.90
N ALA A 349 4.18 11.56 7.34
CA ALA A 349 3.55 12.19 6.18
C ALA A 349 2.88 13.55 6.52
N GLY A 350 2.31 13.67 7.72
CA GLY A 350 1.53 14.83 8.15
C GLY A 350 0.12 14.90 7.52
N PRO A 351 -0.74 15.81 8.02
CA PRO A 351 -2.07 16.02 7.46
C PRO A 351 -1.99 16.65 6.05
N GLY A 352 -3.01 16.41 5.22
CA GLY A 352 -3.09 16.93 3.85
C GLY A 352 -2.08 16.31 2.87
N CYS A 353 -1.54 15.13 3.18
CA CYS A 353 -0.76 14.33 2.24
C CYS A 353 -1.71 13.48 1.39
N ILE A 354 -1.50 13.50 0.07
CA ILE A 354 -2.12 12.57 -0.89
C ILE A 354 -1.01 11.95 -1.73
N GLY A 355 -1.10 10.65 -2.02
CA GLY A 355 -0.22 9.96 -2.95
C GLY A 355 -0.95 8.96 -3.84
N VAL A 356 -0.20 8.43 -4.80
CA VAL A 356 -0.61 7.35 -5.69
C VAL A 356 0.47 6.26 -5.72
N SER A 357 0.05 5.00 -5.77
CA SER A 357 0.87 3.84 -6.11
C SER A 357 0.31 3.15 -7.35
N PHE A 358 1.19 2.61 -8.20
CA PHE A 358 0.78 1.76 -9.33
C PHE A 358 1.92 0.81 -9.70
N VAL A 359 1.58 -0.36 -10.23
CA VAL A 359 2.54 -1.33 -10.77
C VAL A 359 2.76 -1.02 -12.25
N VAL A 360 4.02 -0.88 -12.66
CA VAL A 360 4.36 -0.79 -14.09
C VAL A 360 4.24 -2.16 -14.74
N SER A 361 3.41 -2.27 -15.79
CA SER A 361 3.30 -3.48 -16.62
C SER A 361 4.67 -3.92 -17.13
N GLY A 362 4.95 -5.23 -17.08
CA GLY A 362 6.14 -5.82 -17.70
C GLY A 362 6.09 -5.68 -19.22
N SER A 363 7.25 -5.40 -19.83
CA SER A 363 7.45 -5.19 -21.28
C SER A 363 7.96 -6.44 -22.00
#